data_AF-A0A350CE82-F1
#
_entry.id   AF-A0A350CE82-F1
#
_cell.length_a   1.000
_cell.length_b   1.000
_cell.length_c   1.000
_cell.angle_alpha   90.00
_cell.angle_beta   90.00
_cell.angle_gamma   90.00
#
_symmetry.space_group_name_H-M   'P 1'
#
loop_
_entity.id
_entity.type
_entity.pdbx_description
1 polymer ?
#
loop_
_entity_poly.entity_id
_entity_poly.type
_entity_poly.pdbx_seq_one_letter_code
_entity_poly.pdbx_strand_id
1 'polypeptide(L)'
;MRTEKPAPAPEKPVVRVEKAPPVSAPPEQIVAVLPAEIPDASIDALALNAPRKGVRKATLTTGLREASDASKLGRSRIPVDAPLDVVFQSDPEARDAFHFLGIHSIRELEQFSADQLVLRLTSPAKLTVGRIRKKLAMNNRCLSGDEEFAQQFHDVKPKTD
;
A
#
# COMPACT_ATOMS: atom_id res chain seq x y z
N MET A 1 56.59 -31.25 -16.60
CA MET A 1 56.31 -31.45 -15.16
C MET A 1 55.24 -30.42 -14.80
N ARG A 2 53.93 -30.72 -14.79
CA ARG A 2 53.14 -31.45 -13.76
C ARG A 2 53.41 -30.98 -12.33
N THR A 3 52.57 -30.07 -11.84
CA THR A 3 51.92 -30.02 -10.51
C THR A 3 50.76 -29.00 -10.63
N GLU A 4 49.51 -29.45 -10.78
CA GLU A 4 48.51 -29.68 -9.73
C GLU A 4 47.86 -28.41 -9.12
N LYS A 5 46.58 -28.25 -9.49
CA LYS A 5 45.42 -27.56 -8.88
C LYS A 5 45.22 -27.99 -7.39
N PRO A 6 44.35 -27.39 -6.52
CA PRO A 6 43.41 -26.26 -6.64
C PRO A 6 43.47 -25.19 -5.51
N ALA A 7 42.73 -24.09 -5.75
CA ALA A 7 42.22 -23.16 -4.75
C ALA A 7 41.26 -23.79 -3.72
N PRO A 8 41.22 -23.31 -2.46
CA PRO A 8 40.13 -23.59 -1.54
C PRO A 8 39.09 -22.46 -1.51
N ALA A 9 37.87 -22.85 -1.91
CA ALA A 9 36.52 -22.48 -1.47
C ALA A 9 36.21 -21.05 -0.92
N PRO A 10 35.16 -20.39 -1.47
CA PRO A 10 34.50 -19.27 -0.80
C PRO A 10 33.63 -19.74 0.37
N GLU A 11 33.76 -19.07 1.51
CA GLU A 11 32.99 -19.31 2.72
C GLU A 11 31.51 -18.96 2.53
N LYS A 12 30.65 -19.86 3.00
CA LYS A 12 29.19 -19.78 2.95
C LYS A 12 28.68 -18.79 4.00
N PRO A 13 27.67 -17.95 3.71
CA PRO A 13 27.01 -17.16 4.74
C PRO A 13 26.11 -18.06 5.61
N VAL A 14 26.37 -18.06 6.91
CA VAL A 14 25.56 -18.75 7.93
C VAL A 14 24.23 -18.02 8.08
N VAL A 15 23.16 -18.67 7.62
CA VAL A 15 21.77 -18.30 7.88
C VAL A 15 21.46 -18.58 9.35
N ARG A 16 21.33 -17.51 10.15
CA ARG A 16 20.80 -17.62 11.51
C ARG A 16 19.28 -17.51 11.44
N VAL A 17 18.63 -18.65 11.65
CA VAL A 17 17.17 -18.80 11.72
C VAL A 17 16.66 -18.09 12.98
N GLU A 18 15.92 -17.00 12.79
CA GLU A 18 15.16 -16.35 13.86
C GLU A 18 13.88 -17.13 14.14
N LYS A 19 13.67 -17.40 15.43
CA LYS A 19 12.59 -18.19 15.99
C LYS A 19 11.30 -17.36 16.02
N ALA A 20 10.24 -17.87 15.39
CA ALA A 20 8.92 -17.26 15.32
C ALA A 20 8.30 -17.02 16.73
N PRO A 21 7.58 -15.90 16.96
CA PRO A 21 6.68 -15.74 18.09
C PRO A 21 5.31 -16.39 17.82
N PRO A 22 4.67 -17.02 18.83
CA PRO A 22 3.38 -17.69 18.68
C PRO A 22 2.19 -16.72 18.65
N VAL A 23 1.20 -17.06 17.82
CA VAL A 23 -0.13 -16.45 17.71
C VAL A 23 -1.07 -17.01 18.79
N SER A 24 -1.76 -16.13 19.51
CA SER A 24 -2.86 -16.35 20.48
C SER A 24 -3.28 -14.95 20.97
N ALA A 25 -4.51 -14.44 20.99
CA ALA A 25 -5.89 -14.87 20.77
C ALA A 25 -6.73 -13.57 20.51
N PRO A 26 -8.00 -13.63 20.08
CA PRO A 26 -8.81 -12.46 19.68
C PRO A 26 -9.39 -11.69 20.88
N PRO A 27 -9.54 -10.36 20.82
CA PRO A 27 -10.13 -9.59 21.91
C PRO A 27 -11.65 -9.76 21.98
N GLU A 28 -12.09 -10.03 23.20
CA GLU A 28 -13.45 -10.30 23.64
C GLU A 28 -14.41 -9.12 23.40
N GLN A 29 -15.64 -9.51 23.10
CA GLN A 29 -16.82 -8.67 22.97
C GLN A 29 -17.23 -8.12 24.34
N ILE A 30 -17.29 -6.80 24.49
CA ILE A 30 -17.97 -6.16 25.62
C ILE A 30 -19.28 -5.57 25.10
N VAL A 31 -20.37 -6.23 25.51
CA VAL A 31 -21.76 -5.80 25.35
C VAL A 31 -22.15 -4.95 26.54
N ALA A 32 -22.61 -3.71 26.31
CA ALA A 32 -23.39 -2.91 27.27
C ALA A 32 -24.24 -1.91 26.46
N VAL A 33 -25.46 -2.31 26.06
CA VAL A 33 -26.74 -1.93 26.67
C VAL A 33 -27.01 -0.42 26.60
N LEU A 34 -27.85 -0.04 25.63
CA LEU A 34 -28.62 1.20 25.59
C LEU A 34 -29.57 1.26 26.80
N PRO A 35 -29.87 2.47 27.30
CA PRO A 35 -31.28 2.84 27.38
C PRO A 35 -31.56 4.21 26.72
N ALA A 36 -32.65 4.23 25.95
CA ALA A 36 -33.33 5.43 25.52
C ALA A 36 -33.97 6.16 26.72
N GLU A 37 -34.08 7.49 26.65
CA GLU A 37 -35.28 8.23 27.05
C GLU A 37 -35.14 9.72 26.70
N ILE A 38 -36.15 10.24 25.99
CA ILE A 38 -36.40 11.67 25.69
C ILE A 38 -37.47 12.13 26.69
N PRO A 39 -37.40 13.36 27.22
CA PRO A 39 -38.60 14.20 27.13
C PRO A 39 -38.30 15.65 26.75
N ASP A 40 -39.17 16.16 25.87
CA ASP A 40 -39.37 17.56 25.55
C ASP A 40 -39.73 18.39 26.80
N ALA A 41 -39.13 19.58 26.93
CA ALA A 41 -39.74 20.68 27.67
C ALA A 41 -39.25 22.03 27.12
N SER A 42 -40.14 22.66 26.37
CA SER A 42 -40.18 24.08 26.04
C SER A 42 -39.92 24.99 27.24
N ILE A 43 -39.06 26.00 27.09
CA ILE A 43 -39.06 27.17 27.97
C ILE A 43 -39.17 28.41 27.08
N ASP A 44 -40.39 28.95 27.05
CA ASP A 44 -40.67 30.27 26.55
C ASP A 44 -40.23 31.33 27.56
N ALA A 45 -39.59 32.36 26.99
CA ALA A 45 -39.87 33.77 27.24
C ALA A 45 -39.34 34.50 28.50
N LEU A 46 -38.83 35.71 28.18
CA LEU A 46 -38.78 36.96 28.96
C LEU A 46 -37.60 37.17 29.94
N ALA A 47 -36.65 38.04 29.54
CA ALA A 47 -36.34 39.25 30.30
C ALA A 47 -35.52 40.26 29.47
N LEU A 48 -35.96 41.52 29.55
CA LEU A 48 -35.49 42.70 28.81
C LEU A 48 -34.23 43.35 29.42
N ASN A 49 -33.55 44.13 28.56
CA ASN A 49 -32.93 45.44 28.81
C ASN A 49 -31.50 45.58 29.42
N ALA A 50 -30.53 45.70 28.50
CA ALA A 50 -29.65 46.87 28.24
C ALA A 50 -28.65 47.40 29.33
N PRO A 51 -27.73 48.35 29.00
CA PRO A 51 -26.39 48.08 28.49
C PRO A 51 -25.27 48.64 29.40
N ARG A 52 -24.05 48.08 29.38
CA ARG A 52 -22.87 48.75 29.93
C ARG A 52 -21.68 48.72 28.97
N LYS A 53 -21.39 49.93 28.48
CA LYS A 53 -20.23 50.37 27.70
C LYS A 53 -19.02 50.44 28.63
N GLY A 54 -17.88 49.88 28.20
CA GLY A 54 -16.57 50.26 28.75
C GLY A 54 -15.62 49.13 29.08
N VAL A 55 -14.56 49.02 28.28
CA VAL A 55 -13.28 48.33 28.53
C VAL A 55 -13.33 46.79 28.50
N ARG A 56 -13.37 46.23 27.29
CA ARG A 56 -12.82 44.89 27.08
C ARG A 56 -11.31 45.02 26.93
N LYS A 57 -10.58 44.67 27.99
CA LYS A 57 -9.14 44.38 27.92
C LYS A 57 -8.94 43.36 26.80
N ALA A 58 -8.05 43.65 25.85
CA ALA A 58 -7.61 42.68 24.86
C ALA A 58 -6.82 41.59 25.59
N THR A 59 -7.50 40.50 25.94
CA THR A 59 -6.85 39.27 26.36
C THR A 59 -6.27 38.63 25.10
N LEU A 60 -4.98 38.87 24.84
CA LEU A 60 -4.20 38.12 23.85
C LEU A 60 -4.09 36.67 24.34
N THR A 61 -5.11 35.88 24.10
CA THR A 61 -5.07 34.41 24.26
C THR A 61 -5.74 33.76 23.06
N THR A 62 -5.33 34.14 21.85
CA THR A 62 -5.47 33.24 20.71
C THR A 62 -4.24 32.37 20.72
N GLY A 63 -4.40 31.17 21.28
CA GLY A 63 -3.34 30.18 21.36
C GLY A 63 -2.64 30.03 20.01
N LEU A 64 -1.31 30.15 20.03
CA LEU A 64 -0.49 29.56 18.99
C LEU A 64 -0.82 28.07 19.00
N ARG A 65 -1.72 27.63 18.11
CA ARG A 65 -1.73 26.24 17.70
C ARG A 65 -0.40 26.05 16.99
N GLU A 66 0.48 25.26 17.61
CA GLU A 66 1.70 24.77 16.99
C GLU A 66 1.32 24.29 15.59
N ALA A 67 1.94 24.92 14.59
CA ALA A 67 1.76 24.49 13.21
C ALA A 67 2.30 23.08 13.16
N SER A 68 1.41 22.09 13.04
CA SER A 68 1.87 20.76 12.70
C SER A 68 2.61 20.90 11.37
N ASP A 69 3.88 20.50 11.37
CA ASP A 69 4.73 20.35 10.18
C ASP A 69 4.23 19.19 9.31
N ALA A 70 2.91 19.11 9.09
CA ALA A 70 2.34 18.39 7.98
C ALA A 70 2.73 19.19 6.74
N SER A 71 3.85 18.80 6.14
CA SER A 71 4.43 19.35 4.91
C SER A 71 3.34 19.94 4.01
N LYS A 72 3.19 21.27 4.06
CA LYS A 72 2.14 21.97 3.32
C LYS A 72 2.59 22.07 1.88
N LEU A 73 2.37 20.99 1.12
CA LEU A 73 2.40 20.96 -0.35
C LEU A 73 1.37 21.94 -0.98
N GLY A 74 0.60 22.64 -0.15
CA GLY A 74 -0.39 23.62 -0.56
C GLY A 74 -1.72 22.97 -0.93
N ARG A 75 -2.59 23.74 -1.57
CA ARG A 75 -3.85 23.23 -2.11
C ARG A 75 -3.55 22.48 -3.41
N SER A 76 -4.13 21.29 -3.58
CA SER A 76 -4.06 20.55 -4.83
C SER A 76 -4.61 21.41 -5.99
N ARG A 77 -3.89 21.41 -7.12
CA ARG A 77 -4.31 22.09 -8.35
C ARG A 77 -5.31 21.26 -9.16
N ILE A 78 -5.42 19.97 -8.84
CA ILE A 78 -6.20 18.98 -9.58
C ILE A 78 -7.38 18.58 -8.70
N PRO A 79 -8.61 18.54 -9.24
CA PRO A 79 -9.76 18.06 -8.49
C PRO A 79 -9.63 16.56 -8.18
N VAL A 80 -10.14 16.15 -7.02
CA VAL A 80 -10.05 14.76 -6.53
C VAL A 80 -10.72 13.76 -7.47
N ASP A 81 -11.80 14.18 -8.13
CA ASP A 81 -12.56 13.34 -9.06
C ASP A 81 -12.13 13.56 -10.53
N ALA A 82 -10.96 14.19 -10.76
CA ALA A 82 -10.43 14.36 -12.11
C ALA A 82 -10.07 13.00 -12.75
N PRO A 83 -10.42 12.77 -14.03
CA PRO A 83 -10.03 11.57 -14.74
C PRO A 83 -8.52 11.58 -15.01
N LEU A 84 -7.84 10.45 -14.73
CA LEU A 84 -6.40 10.31 -14.90
C LEU A 84 -5.96 10.50 -16.36
N ASP A 85 -6.80 10.10 -17.32
CA ASP A 85 -6.52 10.24 -18.75
C ASP A 85 -6.31 11.69 -19.18
N VAL A 86 -7.01 12.63 -18.51
CA VAL A 86 -6.92 14.07 -18.77
C VAL A 86 -5.75 14.69 -18.02
N VAL A 87 -5.46 14.21 -16.81
CA VAL A 87 -4.34 14.70 -16.00
C VAL A 87 -3.00 14.29 -16.60
N PHE A 88 -2.90 13.06 -17.12
CA PHE A 88 -1.68 12.46 -17.67
C PHE A 88 -1.69 12.36 -19.21
N GLN A 89 -2.25 13.37 -19.90
CA GLN A 89 -2.32 13.36 -21.37
C GLN A 89 -0.96 13.31 -22.06
N SER A 90 0.07 13.89 -21.44
CA SER A 90 1.43 13.90 -21.96
C SER A 90 2.09 12.52 -21.92
N ASP A 91 1.65 11.64 -21.03
CA ASP A 91 2.34 10.40 -20.67
C ASP A 91 1.48 9.19 -21.04
N PRO A 92 1.58 8.69 -22.29
CA PRO A 92 0.77 7.56 -22.74
C PRO A 92 1.02 6.30 -21.91
N GLU A 93 2.26 6.06 -21.49
CA GLU A 93 2.64 4.91 -20.67
C GLU A 93 1.94 4.92 -19.30
N ALA A 94 1.78 6.10 -18.70
CA ALA A 94 1.09 6.24 -17.42
C ALA A 94 -0.40 5.90 -17.57
N ARG A 95 -1.03 6.35 -18.66
CA ARG A 95 -2.44 6.01 -18.96
C ARG A 95 -2.62 4.51 -19.16
N ASP A 96 -1.73 3.86 -19.91
CA ASP A 96 -1.77 2.41 -20.11
C ASP A 96 -1.63 1.66 -18.77
N ALA A 97 -0.75 2.14 -17.88
CA ALA A 97 -0.61 1.58 -16.54
C ALA A 97 -1.88 1.76 -15.68
N PHE A 98 -2.52 2.93 -15.71
CA PHE A 98 -3.77 3.17 -14.99
C PHE A 98 -4.93 2.34 -15.54
N HIS A 99 -5.05 2.24 -16.87
CA HIS A 99 -6.02 1.36 -17.53
C HIS A 99 -5.82 -0.10 -17.16
N PHE A 100 -4.57 -0.58 -17.14
CA PHE A 100 -4.25 -1.94 -16.71
C PHE A 100 -4.62 -2.20 -15.24
N LEU A 101 -4.40 -1.22 -14.37
CA LEU A 101 -4.76 -1.30 -12.96
C LEU A 101 -6.27 -1.10 -12.71
N GLY A 102 -7.02 -0.62 -13.70
CA GLY A 102 -8.43 -0.28 -13.59
C GLY A 102 -8.71 0.95 -12.74
N ILE A 103 -7.75 1.88 -12.66
CA ILE A 103 -7.84 3.12 -11.89
C ILE A 103 -8.18 4.26 -12.86
N HIS A 104 -9.22 5.03 -12.58
CA HIS A 104 -9.72 6.05 -13.51
C HIS A 104 -9.66 7.46 -12.95
N SER A 105 -9.60 7.62 -11.62
CA SER A 105 -9.63 8.93 -10.95
C SER A 105 -8.45 9.15 -10.00
N ILE A 106 -8.15 10.42 -9.72
CA ILE A 106 -7.11 10.79 -8.75
C ILE A 106 -7.43 10.23 -7.35
N ARG A 107 -8.70 10.27 -6.93
CA ARG A 107 -9.18 9.66 -5.68
C ARG A 107 -8.78 8.20 -5.51
N GLU A 108 -8.86 7.42 -6.58
CA GLU A 108 -8.51 6.00 -6.56
C GLU A 108 -7.00 5.82 -6.56
N LEU A 109 -6.27 6.64 -7.32
CA LEU A 109 -4.80 6.60 -7.36
C LEU A 109 -4.17 6.88 -6.00
N GLU A 110 -4.70 7.85 -5.25
CA GLU A 110 -4.22 8.25 -3.92
C GLU A 110 -4.43 7.15 -2.84
N GLN A 111 -5.23 6.12 -3.11
CA GLN A 111 -5.42 4.99 -2.18
C GLN A 111 -4.24 4.02 -2.18
N PHE A 112 -3.40 4.07 -3.21
CA PHE A 112 -2.29 3.14 -3.38
C PHE A 112 -0.96 3.82 -3.06
N SER A 113 -0.06 3.07 -2.41
CA SER A 113 1.34 3.48 -2.33
C SER A 113 2.08 3.16 -3.63
N ALA A 114 3.21 3.83 -3.88
CA ALA A 114 4.06 3.56 -5.03
C ALA A 114 4.45 2.07 -5.12
N ASP A 115 4.85 1.46 -4.01
CA ASP A 115 5.23 0.04 -3.97
C ASP A 115 4.06 -0.89 -4.31
N GLN A 116 2.84 -0.54 -3.88
CA GLN A 116 1.65 -1.30 -4.22
C GLN A 116 1.32 -1.24 -5.71
N LEU A 117 1.46 -0.05 -6.33
CA LEU A 117 1.27 0.11 -7.78
C LEU A 117 2.29 -0.75 -8.55
N VAL A 118 3.57 -0.68 -8.18
CA VAL A 118 4.62 -1.50 -8.80
C VAL A 118 4.35 -2.99 -8.62
N LEU A 119 3.94 -3.42 -7.43
CA LEU A 119 3.63 -4.82 -7.16
C LEU A 119 2.45 -5.29 -8.02
N ARG A 120 1.38 -4.52 -8.13
CA ARG A 120 0.20 -4.88 -8.93
C ARG A 120 0.49 -4.91 -10.43
N LEU A 121 1.28 -3.95 -10.93
CA LEU A 121 1.72 -3.94 -12.33
C LEU A 121 2.60 -5.16 -12.66
N THR A 122 3.54 -5.49 -11.77
CA THR A 122 4.54 -6.54 -12.05
C THR A 122 4.07 -7.96 -11.73
N SER A 123 3.08 -8.15 -10.85
CA SER A 123 2.65 -9.49 -10.42
C SER A 123 2.09 -10.35 -11.58
N PRO A 124 1.17 -9.83 -12.43
CA PRO A 124 0.69 -10.60 -13.59
C PRO A 124 1.79 -10.91 -14.60
N ALA A 125 2.76 -10.01 -14.77
CA ALA A 125 3.92 -10.23 -15.63
C ALA A 125 4.77 -11.40 -15.09
N LYS A 126 5.10 -11.40 -13.80
CA LYS A 126 5.83 -12.50 -13.14
C LYS A 126 5.12 -13.85 -13.30
N LEU A 127 3.81 -13.90 -13.10
CA LEU A 127 3.01 -15.12 -13.29
C LEU A 127 3.06 -15.60 -14.75
N THR A 128 2.98 -14.67 -15.71
CA THR A 128 3.05 -14.98 -17.13
C THR A 128 4.42 -15.52 -17.53
N VAL A 129 5.50 -14.90 -17.06
CA VAL A 129 6.87 -15.43 -17.24
C VAL A 129 6.99 -16.82 -16.63
N GLY A 130 6.45 -17.05 -15.42
CA GLY A 130 6.41 -18.38 -14.81
C GLY A 130 5.70 -19.42 -15.66
N ARG A 131 4.58 -19.06 -16.30
CA ARG A 131 3.86 -19.93 -17.25
C ARG A 131 4.67 -20.21 -18.50
N ILE A 132 5.36 -19.20 -19.06
CA ILE A 132 6.25 -19.35 -20.22
C ILE A 132 7.39 -20.33 -19.89
N ARG A 133 8.06 -20.14 -18.74
CA ARG A 133 9.14 -21.04 -18.28
C ARG A 133 8.68 -22.49 -18.20
N LYS A 134 7.52 -22.74 -17.57
CA LYS A 134 6.92 -24.09 -17.50
C LYS A 134 6.62 -24.67 -18.88
N LYS A 135 6.03 -23.87 -19.78
CA LYS A 135 5.71 -24.32 -21.15
C LYS A 135 6.96 -24.65 -21.94
N LEU A 136 8.04 -23.88 -21.80
CA LEU A 136 9.32 -24.19 -22.43
C LEU A 136 9.92 -25.48 -21.87
N ALA A 137 9.96 -25.63 -20.55
CA ALA A 137 10.48 -26.83 -19.90
C ALA A 137 9.71 -28.09 -20.33
N MET A 138 8.39 -28.04 -20.44
CA MET A 138 7.58 -29.15 -20.98
C MET A 138 7.98 -29.59 -22.40
N ASN A 139 8.57 -28.70 -23.19
CA ASN A 139 9.03 -28.95 -24.56
C ASN A 139 10.56 -29.15 -24.63
N ASN A 140 11.21 -29.43 -23.50
CA ASN A 140 12.67 -29.59 -23.39
C ASN A 140 13.45 -28.35 -23.88
N ARG A 141 12.92 -27.15 -23.63
CA ARG A 141 13.56 -25.85 -23.93
C ARG A 141 13.60 -24.97 -22.67
N CYS A 142 14.49 -23.98 -22.65
CA CYS A 142 14.59 -23.01 -21.57
C CYS A 142 14.84 -21.59 -22.11
N LEU A 143 14.64 -20.59 -21.25
CA LEU A 143 15.11 -19.23 -21.51
C LEU A 143 16.62 -19.16 -21.24
N SER A 144 17.28 -18.14 -21.80
CA SER A 144 18.70 -17.90 -21.55
C SER A 144 18.98 -17.76 -20.05
N GLY A 145 19.89 -18.57 -19.51
CA GLY A 145 20.26 -18.56 -18.09
C GLY A 145 19.28 -19.27 -17.15
N ASP A 146 18.26 -19.95 -17.69
CA ASP A 146 17.18 -20.59 -16.93
C ASP A 146 17.20 -22.14 -17.03
N GLU A 147 18.39 -22.68 -17.28
CA GLU A 147 18.64 -24.11 -17.48
C GLU A 147 18.37 -24.93 -16.21
N GLU A 148 18.78 -24.41 -15.05
CA GLU A 148 18.58 -25.06 -13.75
C GLU A 148 17.09 -25.26 -13.45
N PHE A 149 16.25 -24.27 -13.76
CA PHE A 149 14.80 -24.37 -13.57
C PHE A 149 14.20 -25.44 -14.45
N ALA A 150 14.63 -25.54 -15.71
CA ALA A 150 14.13 -26.56 -16.63
C ALA A 150 14.52 -27.97 -16.15
N GLN A 151 15.77 -28.17 -15.71
CA GLN A 151 16.22 -29.45 -15.14
C GLN A 151 15.42 -29.83 -13.89
N GLN A 152 15.29 -28.91 -12.93
CA GLN A 152 14.48 -29.12 -11.72
C GLN A 152 13.02 -29.45 -12.05
N PHE A 153 12.45 -28.81 -13.08
CA PHE A 153 11.08 -29.08 -13.51
C PHE A 153 10.91 -30.52 -14.03
N HIS A 154 11.92 -31.07 -14.71
CA HIS A 154 11.90 -32.46 -15.15
C HIS A 154 12.10 -33.44 -14.00
N ASP A 155 12.99 -33.13 -13.06
CA ASP A 155 13.26 -33.98 -11.90
C ASP A 155 12.05 -34.07 -10.96
N VAL A 156 11.33 -32.96 -10.80
CA VAL A 156 10.12 -32.87 -9.96
C VAL A 156 8.89 -33.48 -10.66
N LYS A 157 8.88 -33.60 -11.98
CA LYS A 157 7.82 -34.32 -12.69
C LYS A 157 8.15 -35.82 -12.63
N PRO A 158 7.56 -36.61 -11.71
CA PRO A 158 7.79 -38.04 -11.74
C PRO A 158 7.43 -38.54 -13.14
N LYS A 159 8.32 -39.37 -13.71
CA LYS A 159 8.03 -40.14 -14.92
C LYS A 159 6.70 -40.85 -14.66
N THR A 160 5.66 -40.35 -15.31
CA THR A 160 4.36 -40.98 -15.34
C THR A 160 4.52 -42.04 -16.40
N ASP A 161 5.01 -43.20 -15.97
CA ASP A 161 5.01 -44.44 -16.75
C ASP A 161 3.57 -44.92 -17.01
#